data_AF-A0A358XLC6-F1
#
_entry.id   AF-A0A358XLC6-F1
#
_cell.length_a   1.000
_cell.length_b   1.000
_cell.length_c   1.000
_cell.angle_alpha   90.00
_cell.angle_beta   90.00
_cell.angle_gamma   90.00
#
_symmetry.space_group_name_H-M   'P 1'
#
loop_
_entity.id
_entity.type
_entity.pdbx_description
1 polymer ?
#
loop_
_entity_poly.entity_id
_entity_poly.type
_entity_poly.pdbx_seq_one_letter_code
_entity_poly.pdbx_strand_id
1 'polypeptide(L)'
;MANKHNKQIRLIEDDQPISSIDDLIAELKGKVVYLDVWGTWCGPCKFELKYTPELKKRYMDKDIAFVYLDMDEDHRDQDWKDFIRVNNLTGIHLRKNRKQIEPFWKELLLNA
;
A
#
# COMPACT_ATOMS: atom_id res chain seq x y z
N MET A 1 16.39 12.75 -3.10
CA MET A 1 15.71 11.44 -3.21
C MET A 1 14.58 11.59 -4.23
N ALA A 2 14.40 10.63 -5.13
CA ALA A 2 13.36 10.68 -6.16
C ALA A 2 11.96 10.87 -5.54
N ASN A 3 11.06 11.58 -6.22
CA ASN A 3 9.62 11.69 -5.91
C ASN A 3 9.23 12.04 -4.45
N LYS A 4 10.14 12.59 -3.63
CA LYS A 4 9.87 12.94 -2.21
C LYS A 4 8.67 13.88 -2.02
N HIS A 5 8.36 14.69 -3.02
CA HIS A 5 7.25 15.66 -3.01
C HIS A 5 6.08 15.25 -3.92
N ASN A 6 6.06 14.01 -4.43
CA ASN A 6 4.95 13.54 -5.24
C ASN A 6 3.72 13.29 -4.36
N LYS A 7 2.76 14.21 -4.40
CA LYS A 7 1.50 14.13 -3.63
C LYS A 7 0.62 12.94 -4.00
N GLN A 8 0.88 12.30 -5.14
CA GLN A 8 0.18 11.07 -5.53
C GLN A 8 0.72 9.82 -4.81
N ILE A 9 1.80 9.94 -4.03
CA ILE A 9 2.30 8.90 -3.14
C ILE A 9 1.90 9.29 -1.72
N ARG A 10 0.91 8.60 -1.16
CA ARG A 10 0.45 8.81 0.21
C ARG A 10 0.94 7.67 1.08
N LEU A 11 1.80 7.97 2.06
CA LEU A 11 2.23 7.00 3.07
C LEU A 11 1.31 7.10 4.29
N ILE A 12 0.82 5.95 4.74
CA ILE A 12 0.06 5.76 5.97
C ILE A 12 0.92 4.91 6.89
N GLU A 13 1.48 5.57 7.90
CA GLU A 13 2.47 5.00 8.82
C GLU A 13 1.89 4.78 10.22
N ASP A 14 2.72 4.36 11.17
CA ASP A 14 2.35 3.95 12.53
C ASP A 14 1.56 5.01 13.32
N ASP A 15 1.89 6.29 13.12
CA ASP A 15 1.33 7.45 13.83
C ASP A 15 -0.05 7.89 13.31
N GLN A 16 -0.48 7.38 12.16
CA GLN A 16 -1.74 7.73 11.54
C GLN A 16 -2.92 6.88 12.07
N PRO A 17 -4.15 7.44 12.13
CA PRO A 17 -5.28 6.88 12.86
C PRO A 17 -5.90 5.62 12.23
N ILE A 18 -5.43 5.15 11.07
CA ILE A 18 -5.90 3.91 10.47
C ILE A 18 -5.29 2.74 11.24
N SER A 19 -6.14 1.95 11.91
CA SER A 19 -5.73 0.85 12.77
C SER A 19 -6.19 -0.53 12.28
N SER A 20 -7.04 -0.58 11.24
CA SER A 20 -7.48 -1.82 10.61
C SER A 20 -7.87 -1.65 9.13
N ILE A 21 -8.28 -2.73 8.45
CA ILE A 21 -8.79 -2.69 7.07
C ILE A 21 -10.17 -2.01 7.04
N ASP A 22 -11.01 -2.23 8.04
CA ASP A 22 -12.30 -1.53 8.16
C ASP A 22 -12.12 -0.01 8.26
N ASP A 23 -11.15 0.47 9.04
CA ASP A 23 -10.81 1.90 9.12
C ASP A 23 -10.37 2.45 7.75
N LEU A 24 -9.52 1.71 7.04
CA LEU A 24 -9.04 2.08 5.71
C LEU A 24 -10.21 2.15 4.70
N ILE A 25 -11.08 1.15 4.69
CA ILE A 25 -12.23 1.09 3.78
C ILE A 25 -13.24 2.20 4.10
N ALA A 26 -13.44 2.54 5.38
CA ALA A 26 -14.30 3.64 5.78
C ALA A 26 -13.79 4.98 5.22
N GLU A 27 -12.48 5.22 5.18
CA GLU A 27 -11.89 6.42 4.55
C GLU A 27 -12.07 6.41 3.02
N LEU A 28 -12.12 5.23 2.41
CA LEU A 28 -12.25 5.02 0.97
C LEU A 28 -13.69 4.77 0.50
N LYS A 29 -14.68 5.11 1.33
CA LYS A 29 -16.10 4.86 1.06
C LYS A 29 -16.52 5.34 -0.33
N GLY A 30 -17.15 4.45 -1.09
CA GLY A 30 -17.64 4.71 -2.45
C GLY A 30 -16.65 4.36 -3.55
N LYS A 31 -15.39 4.04 -3.21
CA LYS A 31 -14.37 3.59 -4.16
C LYS A 31 -14.30 2.06 -4.20
N VAL A 32 -13.97 1.52 -5.37
CA VAL A 32 -13.46 0.14 -5.46
C VAL A 32 -12.03 0.16 -4.94
N VAL A 33 -11.68 -0.74 -4.02
CA VAL A 33 -10.33 -0.83 -3.47
C VAL A 33 -9.57 -1.96 -4.17
N TYR A 34 -8.47 -1.61 -4.81
CA TYR A 34 -7.45 -2.56 -5.24
C TYR A 34 -6.40 -2.64 -4.13
N LEU A 35 -6.27 -3.80 -3.50
CA LEU A 35 -5.30 -4.06 -2.43
C LEU A 35 -4.20 -5.00 -2.95
N ASP A 36 -2.97 -4.53 -2.92
CA ASP A 36 -1.76 -5.29 -3.24
C ASP A 36 -0.95 -5.50 -1.96
N VAL A 37 -0.63 -6.74 -1.63
CA VAL A 37 0.16 -7.10 -0.44
C VAL A 37 1.55 -7.49 -0.90
N TRP A 38 2.58 -6.77 -0.45
CA TRP A 38 3.94 -7.00 -0.92
C TRP A 38 5.00 -6.60 0.12
N GLY A 39 6.25 -6.99 -0.14
CA GLY A 39 7.42 -6.58 0.64
C GLY A 39 8.66 -6.47 -0.23
N THR A 40 9.67 -5.73 0.22
CA THR A 40 10.93 -5.52 -0.53
C THR A 40 11.69 -6.83 -0.77
N TRP A 41 11.47 -7.84 0.07
CA TRP A 41 12.01 -9.18 -0.09
C TRP A 41 11.27 -10.04 -1.15
N CYS A 42 10.04 -9.69 -1.53
CA CYS A 42 9.25 -10.46 -2.49
C CYS A 42 9.64 -10.12 -3.94
N GLY A 43 10.51 -10.94 -4.54
CA GLY A 43 10.93 -10.79 -5.94
C GLY A 43 9.75 -10.77 -6.94
N PRO A 44 8.86 -11.78 -6.93
CA PRO A 44 7.69 -11.82 -7.81
C PRO A 44 6.76 -10.61 -7.64
N CYS A 45 6.43 -10.21 -6.41
CA CYS A 45 5.57 -9.04 -6.15
C CYS A 45 6.14 -7.77 -6.80
N LYS A 46 7.45 -7.52 -6.63
CA LYS A 46 8.12 -6.37 -7.28
C LYS A 46 8.11 -6.44 -8.80
N PHE A 47 8.08 -7.64 -9.38
CA PHE A 47 7.93 -7.81 -10.83
C PHE A 47 6.51 -7.45 -11.27
N GLU A 48 5.49 -7.88 -10.53
CA GLU A 48 4.08 -7.55 -10.80
C GLU A 48 3.80 -6.05 -10.69
N LEU A 49 4.40 -5.35 -9.73
CA LEU A 49 4.26 -3.90 -9.56
C LEU A 49 4.70 -3.09 -10.80
N LYS A 50 5.52 -3.67 -11.70
CA LYS A 50 5.91 -3.01 -12.97
C LYS A 50 4.74 -2.82 -13.92
N TYR A 51 3.68 -3.61 -13.79
CA TYR A 51 2.48 -3.56 -14.63
C TYR A 51 1.40 -2.61 -14.06
N THR A 52 1.56 -2.16 -12.81
CA THR A 52 0.63 -1.23 -12.16
C THR A 52 0.36 0.05 -12.96
N PRO A 53 1.33 0.72 -13.63
CA PRO A 53 1.04 1.91 -14.42
C PRO A 53 0.04 1.67 -15.56
N GLU A 54 0.15 0.52 -16.24
CA GLU A 54 -0.78 0.13 -17.29
C GLU A 54 -2.17 -0.20 -16.71
N LEU A 55 -2.20 -0.91 -15.58
CA LEU A 55 -3.43 -1.20 -14.85
C LEU A 55 -4.17 0.09 -14.47
N LYS A 56 -3.46 1.06 -13.88
CA LYS A 56 -4.04 2.38 -13.52
C LYS A 56 -4.57 3.13 -14.74
N LYS A 57 -3.83 3.08 -15.87
CA LYS A 57 -4.29 3.69 -17.13
C LYS A 57 -5.59 3.07 -17.63
N ARG A 58 -5.72 1.75 -17.53
CA ARG A 58 -6.93 1.02 -17.96
C ARG A 58 -8.18 1.38 -17.14
N TYR A 59 -7.99 1.76 -15.88
CA TYR A 59 -9.08 2.07 -14.95
C TYR A 59 -9.15 3.55 -14.56
N MET A 60 -8.52 4.45 -15.31
CA MET A 60 -8.45 5.88 -14.97
C MET A 60 -9.81 6.58 -14.96
N ASP A 61 -10.82 6.02 -15.64
CA ASP A 61 -12.21 6.50 -15.68
C ASP A 61 -13.09 5.90 -14.58
N LYS A 62 -12.53 5.03 -13.72
CA LYS A 62 -13.23 4.37 -12.62
C LYS A 62 -12.78 4.95 -11.29
N ASP A 63 -13.70 4.94 -10.31
CA ASP A 63 -13.37 5.37 -8.95
C ASP A 63 -12.69 4.24 -8.17
N ILE A 64 -11.40 4.04 -8.44
CA ILE A 64 -10.57 3.00 -7.82
C ILE A 64 -9.49 3.61 -6.94
N ALA A 65 -9.37 3.11 -5.71
CA ALA A 65 -8.25 3.37 -4.82
C ALA A 65 -7.21 2.25 -4.92
N PHE A 66 -5.99 2.57 -5.30
CA PHE A 66 -4.86 1.65 -5.29
C PHE A 66 -4.16 1.73 -3.93
N VAL A 67 -4.23 0.63 -3.17
CA VAL A 67 -3.64 0.48 -1.85
C VAL A 67 -2.56 -0.60 -1.89
N TYR A 68 -1.39 -0.30 -1.33
CA TYR A 68 -0.27 -1.22 -1.17
C TYR A 68 -0.05 -1.44 0.32
N LEU A 69 -0.26 -2.67 0.77
CA LEU A 69 -0.03 -3.09 2.15
C LEU A 69 1.37 -3.69 2.27
N ASP A 70 2.17 -3.08 3.13
CA ASP A 70 3.51 -3.53 3.46
C ASP A 70 3.52 -4.81 4.30
N MET A 71 4.41 -5.73 3.94
CA MET A 71 4.68 -7.00 4.63
C MET A 71 6.17 -7.13 4.99
N ASP A 72 6.93 -6.04 4.95
CA ASP A 72 8.31 -6.04 5.40
C ASP A 72 8.42 -6.03 6.94
N GLU A 73 9.56 -6.49 7.45
CA GLU A 73 9.91 -6.28 8.86
C GLU A 73 10.23 -4.81 9.16
N ASP A 74 10.10 -4.39 10.42
CA ASP A 74 10.31 -3.01 10.88
C ASP A 74 11.65 -2.42 10.41
N HIS A 75 12.72 -3.23 10.38
CA HIS A 75 14.07 -2.78 10.00
C HIS A 75 14.23 -2.43 8.50
N ARG A 76 13.22 -2.71 7.66
CA ARG A 76 13.19 -2.45 6.21
C ARG A 76 12.34 -1.24 5.81
N ASP A 77 11.86 -0.45 6.76
CA ASP A 77 11.05 0.74 6.50
C ASP A 77 11.66 1.67 5.44
N GLN A 78 12.96 1.92 5.53
CA GLN A 78 13.66 2.78 4.58
C GLN A 78 13.76 2.15 3.18
N ASP A 79 14.06 0.84 3.10
CA ASP A 79 14.11 0.11 1.82
C ASP A 79 12.75 0.18 1.11
N TRP A 80 11.67 0.02 1.85
CA TRP A 80 10.30 0.10 1.34
C TRP A 80 9.96 1.50 0.83
N LYS A 81 10.24 2.54 1.63
CA LYS A 81 10.04 3.95 1.24
C LYS A 81 10.83 4.31 -0.01
N ASP A 82 12.07 3.83 -0.11
CA ASP A 82 12.93 4.11 -1.25
C ASP A 82 12.46 3.38 -2.49
N PHE A 83 12.01 2.12 -2.38
CA PHE A 83 11.43 1.39 -3.50
C PHE A 83 10.21 2.12 -4.09
N ILE A 84 9.27 2.54 -3.23
CA ILE A 84 8.06 3.28 -3.65
C ILE A 84 8.45 4.54 -4.42
N ARG A 85 9.38 5.31 -3.88
CA ARG A 85 9.80 6.60 -4.44
C ARG A 85 10.58 6.45 -5.73
N VAL A 86 11.52 5.52 -5.80
CA VAL A 86 12.33 5.26 -7.01
C VAL A 86 11.46 4.77 -8.14
N ASN A 87 10.49 3.89 -7.86
CA ASN A 87 9.59 3.35 -8.88
C ASN A 87 8.37 4.22 -9.17
N ASN A 88 8.26 5.39 -8.52
CA ASN A 88 7.12 6.30 -8.63
C ASN A 88 5.77 5.57 -8.46
N LEU A 89 5.71 4.64 -7.49
CA LEU A 89 4.54 3.83 -7.24
C LEU A 89 3.47 4.71 -6.57
N THR A 90 2.64 5.38 -7.37
CA THR A 90 1.57 6.25 -6.87
C THR A 90 0.49 5.44 -6.15
N GLY A 91 -0.34 6.08 -5.33
CA GLY A 91 -1.39 5.42 -4.56
C GLY A 91 -1.17 5.56 -3.06
N ILE A 92 -1.92 4.75 -2.32
CA ILE A 92 -1.94 4.72 -0.87
C ILE A 92 -1.05 3.58 -0.41
N HIS A 93 -0.10 3.86 0.46
CA HIS A 93 0.89 2.91 0.95
C HIS A 93 0.73 2.76 2.44
N LEU A 94 0.20 1.63 2.87
CA LEU A 94 -0.11 1.34 4.25
C LEU A 94 1.02 0.49 4.84
N ARG A 95 1.67 1.01 5.87
CA ARG A 95 2.69 0.30 6.64
C ARG A 95 2.38 0.44 8.12
N LYS A 96 2.41 -0.70 8.82
CA LYS A 96 2.35 -0.76 10.29
C LYS A 96 3.46 -1.63 10.81
N ASN A 97 4.06 -1.24 11.94
CA ASN A 97 5.02 -2.10 12.61
C ASN A 97 4.40 -3.41 13.08
N ARG A 98 5.26 -4.37 13.46
CA ARG A 98 4.85 -5.72 13.87
C ARG A 98 3.80 -5.74 15.00
N LYS A 99 3.75 -4.73 15.87
CA LYS A 99 2.76 -4.67 16.97
C LYS A 99 1.39 -4.16 16.49
N GLN A 100 1.38 -3.32 15.45
CA GLN A 100 0.18 -2.64 14.96
C GLN A 100 -0.44 -3.30 13.73
N ILE A 101 0.27 -4.21 13.05
CA ILE A 101 -0.23 -4.87 11.83
C ILE A 101 -1.22 -6.03 12.12
N GLU A 102 -1.25 -6.56 13.33
CA GLU A 102 -2.07 -7.74 13.69
C GLU A 102 -3.57 -7.58 13.34
N PRO A 103 -4.25 -6.45 13.60
CA PRO A 103 -5.67 -6.29 13.26
C PRO A 103 -5.94 -6.41 11.76
N PHE A 104 -5.04 -5.89 10.93
CA PHE A 104 -5.17 -5.96 9.47
C PHE A 104 -5.15 -7.41 8.98
N TRP A 105 -4.21 -8.22 9.48
CA TRP A 105 -4.14 -9.63 9.11
C TRP A 105 -5.34 -10.43 9.62
N LYS A 106 -5.80 -10.14 10.83
CA LYS A 106 -7.03 -10.77 11.36
C LYS A 106 -8.20 -10.52 10.42
N GLU A 107 -8.45 -9.29 10.02
CA GLU A 107 -9.59 -8.98 9.15
C GLU A 107 -9.49 -9.61 7.76
N LEU A 108 -8.28 -9.62 7.16
CA LEU A 108 -8.05 -10.23 5.84
C LEU A 108 -8.14 -11.76 5.84
N LEU A 109 -7.71 -12.42 6.92
CA LEU A 109 -7.60 -13.88 6.98
C LEU A 109 -8.77 -14.56 7.68
N LEU A 110 -9.50 -13.88 8.57
CA LEU A 110 -10.63 -14.47 9.30
C LEU A 110 -11.89 -14.63 8.43
N ASN A 111 -11.92 -14.00 7.26
CA ASN A 111 -13.04 -14.09 6.30
C ASN A 111 -12.67 -14.88 5.03
N ALA A 112 -11.51 -15.56 5.01
CA ALA A 112 -10.99 -16.34 3.89
C ALA A 112 -11.30 -17.85 4.01
#